data_AF-A0A143ZMR5-F1
#
_entry.id   AF-A0A143ZMR5-F1
#
_cell.length_a   1.000
_cell.length_b   1.000
_cell.length_c   1.000
_cell.angle_alpha   90.00
_cell.angle_beta   90.00
_cell.angle_gamma   90.00
#
_symmetry.space_group_name_H-M   'P 1'
#
loop_
_entity.id
_entity.type
_entity.pdbx_description
1 polymer ?
#
loop_
_entity_poly.entity_id
_entity_poly.type
_entity_poly.pdbx_seq_one_letter_code
_entity_poly.pdbx_strand_id
1 'polypeptide(L)'
;METGYLTTPFGRRPMTLALVRRQQATEQAPAEASVDKWRVFRDVGDARSRLGIHDRALAVLNALLSFFPATELSADRSLVVFPSNAQLSARANGIAGTTLRKCLLALVEAGIIIRKDSPNGKRYARKDDEGRIEDAYGFNLAPLVSRAAEFAALAQEVAAEQRRYRLVKDRLTIVRRDVRKLITVGLTEGVAGDWHAAEDAFINIVGRFKRRPTLGDLESSLDEMTLLHEEVSRMLETREESKKTDGNDIASGCHIQNSNTDSIHELEPRFEKKPGERPEPNSRPKLKDEPQTFPLSMVLRACPEIGNFGPGGSIGNWRELMAAAVTARSTLGVSPSAYEEACEVMGQAAAAIAIACIYERAGHINSAGGYLRDLTSKARRGEFSLGPMLFALLRANNQSLRATS
;
A
#
# COMPACT_ATOMS: atom_id res chain seq x y z
N MET A 1 -19.21 43.58 9.27
CA MET A 1 -17.80 43.74 9.68
C MET A 1 -17.62 42.94 10.96
N GLU A 2 -17.26 41.67 10.86
CA GLU A 2 -16.98 40.85 12.05
C GLU A 2 -15.62 41.27 12.60
N THR A 3 -15.63 41.87 13.77
CA THR A 3 -14.45 42.19 14.56
C THR A 3 -13.70 40.90 14.90
N GLY A 4 -12.43 40.80 14.50
CA GLY A 4 -11.53 39.69 14.85
C GLY A 4 -11.44 39.52 16.38
N TYR A 5 -12.20 38.56 16.90
CA TYR A 5 -12.26 38.27 18.33
C TYR A 5 -11.19 37.25 18.67
N LEU A 6 -10.07 37.73 19.22
CA LEU A 6 -9.06 36.90 19.86
C LEU A 6 -9.70 36.08 20.98
N THR A 7 -9.74 34.76 20.84
CA THR A 7 -10.35 33.89 21.86
C THR A 7 -9.33 33.58 22.94
N THR A 8 -9.63 33.98 24.18
CA THR A 8 -8.84 33.59 25.35
C THR A 8 -9.28 32.22 25.87
N PRO A 9 -8.36 31.31 26.20
CA PRO A 9 -8.73 29.99 26.69
C PRO A 9 -9.44 30.07 28.06
N PHE A 10 -10.53 29.31 28.23
CA PHE A 10 -11.28 29.31 29.49
C PHE A 10 -10.57 28.48 30.59
N GLY A 11 -10.59 28.97 31.83
CA GLY A 11 -10.03 28.29 33.00
C GLY A 11 -8.52 28.52 33.22
N ARG A 12 -7.81 27.55 33.81
CA ARG A 12 -6.39 27.69 34.23
C ARG A 12 -5.36 27.57 33.09
N ARG A 13 -5.77 27.71 31.83
CA ARG A 13 -4.86 27.51 30.69
C ARG A 13 -4.13 28.82 30.36
N PRO A 14 -2.80 28.81 30.28
CA PRO A 14 -2.06 30.00 29.89
C PRO A 14 -2.30 30.32 28.41
N MET A 15 -2.50 31.61 28.10
CA MET A 15 -2.44 32.10 26.73
C MET A 15 -0.96 32.21 26.32
N THR A 16 -0.60 31.65 25.17
CA THR A 16 0.76 31.76 24.61
C THR A 16 0.77 32.65 23.38
N LEU A 17 1.88 33.38 23.18
CA LEU A 17 2.05 34.28 22.03
C LEU A 17 1.95 33.55 20.68
N ALA A 18 2.37 32.27 20.63
CA ALA A 18 2.19 31.40 19.47
C ALA A 18 0.70 31.17 19.14
N LEU A 19 -0.17 31.06 20.15
CA LEU A 19 -1.60 30.86 19.98
C LEU A 19 -2.29 32.14 19.46
N VAL A 20 -1.87 33.31 19.94
CA VAL A 20 -2.33 34.62 19.45
C VAL A 20 -1.93 34.83 17.98
N ARG A 21 -0.65 34.59 17.64
CA ARG A 21 -0.18 34.72 16.24
C ARG A 21 -0.93 33.79 15.29
N ARG A 22 -1.28 32.58 15.73
CA ARG A 22 -2.06 31.63 14.92
C ARG A 22 -3.51 32.07 14.73
N GLN A 23 -4.15 32.66 15.74
CA GLN A 23 -5.48 33.24 15.59
C GLN A 23 -5.45 34.41 14.59
N GLN A 24 -4.49 35.32 14.72
CA GLN A 24 -4.32 36.44 13.79
C GLN A 24 -4.05 35.98 12.36
N ALA A 25 -3.17 34.99 12.16
CA ALA A 25 -2.90 34.43 10.83
C ALA A 25 -4.12 33.74 10.21
N THR A 26 -5.02 33.18 11.03
CA THR A 26 -6.26 32.57 10.55
C THR A 26 -7.28 33.63 10.12
N GLU A 27 -7.35 34.76 10.84
CA GLU A 27 -8.22 35.91 10.49
C GLU A 27 -7.73 36.68 9.26
N GLN A 28 -6.42 36.69 9.01
CA GLN A 28 -5.80 37.39 7.87
C GLN A 28 -5.78 36.55 6.57
N ALA A 29 -6.18 35.29 6.63
CA ALA A 29 -6.19 34.42 5.45
C ALA A 29 -7.26 34.88 4.44
N PRO A 30 -6.99 34.79 3.13
CA PRO A 30 -7.91 35.28 2.10
C PRO A 30 -9.26 34.56 2.20
N ALA A 31 -10.33 35.34 2.30
CA ALA A 31 -11.71 34.89 2.49
C ALA A 31 -12.29 34.06 1.32
N GLU A 32 -11.56 33.93 0.21
CA GLU A 32 -11.99 33.23 -1.00
C GLU A 32 -11.44 31.79 -1.12
N ALA A 33 -10.64 31.32 -0.15
CA ALA A 33 -10.10 29.96 -0.21
C ALA A 33 -11.17 28.92 0.19
N SER A 34 -11.62 28.11 -0.77
CA SER A 34 -12.36 26.87 -0.51
C SER A 34 -11.41 25.67 -0.62
N VAL A 35 -11.47 24.76 0.36
CA VAL A 35 -10.65 23.54 0.34
C VAL A 35 -11.47 22.32 0.73
N ASP A 36 -11.29 21.22 0.00
CA ASP A 36 -11.87 19.93 0.36
C ASP A 36 -11.34 19.45 1.72
N LYS A 37 -12.25 19.20 2.67
CA LYS A 37 -11.91 18.82 4.04
C LYS A 37 -11.12 17.51 4.13
N TRP A 38 -11.39 16.57 3.23
CA TRP A 38 -10.74 15.27 3.20
C TRP A 38 -9.37 15.33 2.52
N ARG A 39 -9.17 16.26 1.59
CA ARG A 39 -7.85 16.57 1.05
C ARG A 39 -6.93 17.12 2.15
N VAL A 40 -7.35 18.17 2.87
CA VAL A 40 -6.53 18.73 3.97
C VAL A 40 -6.31 17.69 5.07
N PHE A 41 -7.32 16.88 5.39
CA PHE A 41 -7.17 15.81 6.36
C PHE A 41 -6.07 14.80 5.97
N ARG A 42 -5.99 14.41 4.69
CA ARG A 42 -4.93 13.54 4.20
C ARG A 42 -3.57 14.21 4.30
N ASP A 43 -3.45 15.47 3.87
CA ASP A 43 -2.20 16.23 3.94
C ASP A 43 -1.69 16.35 5.40
N VAL A 44 -2.59 16.64 6.35
CA VAL A 44 -2.28 16.65 7.79
C VAL A 44 -1.90 15.24 8.29
N GLY A 45 -2.55 14.21 7.77
CA GLY A 45 -2.26 12.80 8.10
C GLY A 45 -0.88 12.34 7.62
N ASP A 46 -0.47 12.76 6.43
CA ASP A 46 0.83 12.47 5.83
C ASP A 46 1.95 13.28 6.52
N ALA A 47 1.67 14.53 6.88
CA ALA A 47 2.60 15.41 7.59
C ALA A 47 2.62 15.21 9.13
N ARG A 48 1.92 14.20 9.67
CA ARG A 48 1.66 14.06 11.11
C ARG A 48 2.91 14.09 12.01
N SER A 49 3.99 13.48 11.55
CA SER A 49 5.26 13.42 12.29
C SER A 49 5.91 14.80 12.41
N ARG A 50 5.86 15.60 11.32
CA ARG A 50 6.37 16.97 11.28
C ARG A 50 5.49 17.92 12.10
N LEU A 51 4.19 17.66 12.16
CA LEU A 51 3.22 18.43 12.94
C LEU A 51 3.17 18.04 14.44
N GLY A 52 3.91 17.00 14.86
CA GLY A 52 3.95 16.55 16.26
C GLY A 52 2.64 15.94 16.75
N ILE A 53 1.79 15.43 15.84
CA ILE A 53 0.49 14.84 16.17
C ILE A 53 0.52 13.32 16.11
N HIS A 54 -0.23 12.68 17.01
CA HIS A 54 -0.36 11.22 17.07
C HIS A 54 -1.57 10.71 16.28
N ASP A 55 -1.60 9.43 15.93
CA ASP A 55 -2.68 8.80 15.16
C ASP A 55 -4.07 8.95 15.82
N ARG A 56 -4.12 8.94 17.16
CA ARG A 56 -5.37 9.18 17.90
C ARG A 56 -5.88 10.62 17.75
N ALA A 57 -4.98 11.59 17.58
CA ALA A 57 -5.37 12.97 17.31
C ALA A 57 -5.97 13.11 15.90
N LEU A 58 -5.44 12.39 14.92
CA LEU A 58 -6.03 12.30 13.57
C LEU A 58 -7.42 11.66 13.60
N ALA A 59 -7.63 10.59 14.39
CA ALA A 59 -8.96 10.01 14.55
C ALA A 59 -9.98 11.01 15.11
N VAL A 60 -9.56 11.86 16.06
CA VAL A 60 -10.39 12.93 16.61
C VAL A 60 -10.64 14.03 15.58
N LEU A 61 -9.63 14.41 14.78
CA LEU A 61 -9.79 15.37 13.69
C LEU A 61 -10.78 14.86 12.63
N ASN A 62 -10.66 13.59 12.21
CA ASN A 62 -11.60 12.93 11.30
C ASN A 62 -13.03 13.00 11.85
N ALA A 63 -13.20 12.69 13.15
CA ALA A 63 -14.49 12.78 13.81
C ALA A 63 -15.02 14.22 13.81
N LEU A 64 -14.19 15.25 14.08
CA LEU A 64 -14.60 16.67 14.01
C LEU A 64 -15.08 17.05 12.60
N LEU A 65 -14.34 16.68 11.56
CA LEU A 65 -14.68 16.97 10.16
C LEU A 65 -15.98 16.30 9.70
N SER A 66 -16.31 15.14 10.28
CA SER A 66 -17.56 14.44 10.00
C SER A 66 -18.82 15.15 10.53
N PHE A 67 -18.67 16.10 11.47
CA PHE A 67 -19.79 16.93 11.95
C PHE A 67 -20.03 18.16 11.07
N PHE A 68 -19.11 18.49 10.16
CA PHE A 68 -19.30 19.54 9.18
C PHE A 68 -20.04 18.95 7.96
N PRO A 69 -21.24 19.43 7.60
CA PRO A 69 -22.09 18.78 6.61
C PRO A 69 -21.54 18.91 5.18
N ALA A 70 -20.90 20.03 4.85
CA ALA A 70 -20.34 20.25 3.52
C ALA A 70 -18.97 19.55 3.36
N THR A 71 -18.62 19.21 2.12
CA THR A 71 -17.31 18.64 1.78
C THR A 71 -16.23 19.71 1.70
N GLU A 72 -16.61 20.89 1.23
CA GLU A 72 -15.73 22.05 1.12
C GLU A 72 -15.78 22.89 2.40
N LEU A 73 -14.59 23.25 2.89
CA LEU A 73 -14.39 24.22 3.95
C LEU A 73 -14.08 25.56 3.28
N SER A 74 -14.98 26.51 3.47
CA SER A 74 -14.93 27.82 2.85
C SER A 74 -15.17 28.90 3.91
N ALA A 75 -14.50 30.04 3.78
CA ALA A 75 -14.55 31.10 4.80
C ALA A 75 -15.88 31.88 4.82
N ASP A 76 -16.73 31.71 3.80
CA ASP A 76 -18.10 32.23 3.73
C ASP A 76 -19.07 31.52 4.70
N ARG A 77 -18.71 30.34 5.20
CA ARG A 77 -19.51 29.55 6.15
C ARG A 77 -18.91 29.59 7.54
N SER A 78 -19.77 29.52 8.56
CA SER A 78 -19.30 29.33 9.93
C SER A 78 -18.59 27.97 10.07
N LEU A 79 -17.26 28.00 10.11
CA LEU A 79 -16.38 26.81 10.24
C LEU A 79 -16.32 26.26 11.68
N VAL A 80 -17.34 26.55 12.50
CA VAL A 80 -17.38 26.14 13.90
C VAL A 80 -18.26 24.90 14.09
N VAL A 81 -17.67 23.82 14.60
CA VAL A 81 -18.38 22.59 14.97
C VAL A 81 -18.47 22.43 16.48
N PHE A 82 -19.61 21.96 16.98
CA PHE A 82 -19.90 21.85 18.42
C PHE A 82 -20.38 20.46 18.87
N PRO A 83 -19.68 19.35 18.51
CA PRO A 83 -20.09 18.02 18.94
C PRO A 83 -19.91 17.81 20.46
N SER A 84 -20.81 17.02 21.05
CA SER A 84 -20.66 16.57 22.43
C SER A 84 -19.47 15.61 22.56
N ASN A 85 -18.84 15.53 23.73
CA ASN A 85 -17.73 14.59 23.95
C ASN A 85 -18.16 13.13 23.72
N ALA A 86 -19.42 12.79 24.03
CA ALA A 86 -19.97 11.45 23.79
C ALA A 86 -20.06 11.14 22.30
N GLN A 87 -20.58 12.07 21.49
CA GLN A 87 -20.67 11.93 20.03
C GLN A 87 -19.27 11.87 19.38
N LEU A 88 -18.36 12.72 19.84
CA LEU A 88 -16.99 12.75 19.33
C LEU A 88 -16.23 11.46 19.68
N SER A 89 -16.42 10.94 20.89
CA SER A 89 -15.87 9.65 21.32
C SER A 89 -16.42 8.50 20.47
N ALA A 90 -17.75 8.45 20.25
CA ALA A 90 -18.39 7.42 19.45
C ALA A 90 -17.85 7.36 18.01
N ARG A 91 -17.67 8.51 17.36
CA ARG A 91 -17.11 8.58 15.99
C ARG A 91 -15.59 8.40 15.92
N ALA A 92 -14.88 8.66 17.00
CA ALA A 92 -13.43 8.46 17.08
C ALA A 92 -13.06 7.09 17.66
N ASN A 93 -13.80 6.03 17.30
CA ASN A 93 -13.56 4.64 17.74
C ASN A 93 -13.62 4.43 19.26
N GLY A 94 -14.52 5.13 19.96
CA GLY A 94 -14.76 4.92 21.39
C GLY A 94 -13.66 5.45 22.32
N ILE A 95 -12.88 6.47 21.90
CA ILE A 95 -11.80 7.03 22.71
C ILE A 95 -12.34 7.54 24.06
N ALA A 96 -11.73 7.10 25.17
CA ALA A 96 -12.06 7.58 26.51
C ALA A 96 -11.91 9.10 26.66
N GLY A 97 -12.77 9.74 27.46
CA GLY A 97 -12.86 11.20 27.56
C GLY A 97 -11.56 11.90 27.99
N THR A 98 -10.70 11.25 28.79
CA THR A 98 -9.38 11.77 29.18
C THR A 98 -8.43 11.85 27.97
N THR A 99 -8.36 10.76 27.20
CA THR A 99 -7.58 10.68 25.96
C THR A 99 -8.11 11.63 24.90
N LEU A 100 -9.44 11.79 24.79
CA LEU A 100 -10.06 12.74 23.89
C LEU A 100 -9.62 14.18 24.18
N ARG A 101 -9.60 14.57 25.46
CA ARG A 101 -9.13 15.91 25.87
C ARG A 101 -7.66 16.13 25.55
N LYS A 102 -6.80 15.11 25.72
CA LYS A 102 -5.38 15.17 25.33
C LYS A 102 -5.20 15.32 23.82
N CYS A 103 -5.95 14.56 23.03
CA CYS A 103 -5.92 14.65 21.57
C CYS A 103 -6.40 16.02 21.07
N LEU A 104 -7.49 16.54 21.64
CA LEU A 104 -7.98 17.89 21.33
C LEU A 104 -6.97 18.98 21.73
N LEU A 105 -6.22 18.78 22.83
CA LEU A 105 -5.15 19.70 23.21
C LEU A 105 -4.03 19.66 22.17
N ALA A 106 -3.57 18.47 21.76
CA ALA A 106 -2.53 18.32 20.75
C ALA A 106 -2.91 18.97 19.40
N LEU A 107 -4.19 18.85 18.97
CA LEU A 107 -4.67 19.53 17.76
C LEU A 107 -4.66 21.06 17.88
N VAL A 108 -4.95 21.60 19.07
CA VAL A 108 -4.87 23.05 19.35
C VAL A 108 -3.41 23.51 19.43
N GLU A 109 -2.55 22.73 20.08
CA GLU A 109 -1.10 22.99 20.18
C GLU A 109 -0.38 22.90 18.83
N ALA A 110 -0.85 22.05 17.92
CA ALA A 110 -0.41 22.00 16.53
C ALA A 110 -1.02 23.12 15.66
N GLY A 111 -1.99 23.87 16.20
CA GLY A 111 -2.68 24.95 15.48
C GLY A 111 -3.56 24.45 14.34
N ILE A 112 -4.04 23.21 14.40
CA ILE A 112 -4.91 22.58 13.40
C ILE A 112 -6.37 22.97 13.66
N ILE A 113 -6.73 23.18 14.93
CA ILE A 113 -8.05 23.66 15.34
C ILE A 113 -7.90 24.78 16.37
N ILE A 114 -8.86 25.71 16.40
CA ILE A 114 -8.97 26.72 17.45
C ILE A 114 -10.17 26.37 18.33
N ARG A 115 -10.02 26.52 19.65
CA ARG A 115 -11.18 26.45 20.56
C ARG A 115 -11.84 27.82 20.69
N LYS A 116 -13.15 27.87 20.43
CA LYS A 116 -14.01 29.00 20.76
C LYS A 116 -14.79 28.61 22.02
N ASP A 117 -14.20 28.88 23.17
CA ASP A 117 -14.80 28.54 24.47
C ASP A 117 -15.94 29.52 24.79
N SER A 118 -17.04 29.02 25.38
CA SER A 118 -18.13 29.87 25.87
C SER A 118 -17.82 30.47 27.24
N PRO A 119 -18.50 31.56 27.65
CA PRO A 119 -18.34 32.16 28.97
C PRO A 119 -18.59 31.20 30.15
N ASN A 120 -19.28 30.07 29.90
CA ASN A 120 -19.66 29.09 30.92
C ASN A 120 -18.92 27.73 30.76
N GLY A 121 -17.93 27.64 29.86
CA GLY A 121 -17.14 26.43 29.62
C GLY A 121 -17.89 25.25 28.98
N LYS A 122 -19.18 25.41 28.65
CA LYS A 122 -20.02 24.41 27.95
C LYS A 122 -20.04 24.69 26.44
N ARG A 123 -20.10 23.65 25.60
CA ARG A 123 -20.22 23.79 24.13
C ARG A 123 -21.70 23.83 23.75
N TYR A 124 -22.17 24.98 23.27
CA TYR A 124 -23.54 25.16 22.79
C TYR A 124 -23.56 26.18 21.63
N ALA A 125 -24.54 26.05 20.75
CA ALA A 125 -24.86 27.05 19.74
C ALA A 125 -26.06 27.86 20.24
N ARG A 126 -25.97 29.19 20.25
CA ARG A 126 -27.12 30.06 20.44
C ARG A 126 -27.79 30.25 19.08
N LYS A 127 -29.08 29.98 19.01
CA LYS A 127 -29.89 30.31 17.83
C LYS A 127 -30.60 31.63 18.11
N ASP A 128 -30.72 32.48 17.09
CA ASP A 128 -31.59 33.64 17.12
C ASP A 128 -33.07 33.21 17.14
N ASP A 129 -33.98 34.17 17.34
CA ASP A 129 -35.43 33.93 17.37
C ASP A 129 -35.99 33.40 16.03
N GLU A 130 -35.17 33.38 14.98
CA GLU A 130 -35.50 32.92 13.63
C GLU A 130 -34.84 31.56 13.30
N GLY A 131 -34.17 30.94 14.28
CA GLY A 131 -33.56 29.62 14.18
C GLY A 131 -32.19 29.56 13.49
N ARG A 132 -31.60 30.70 13.10
CA ARG A 132 -30.24 30.80 12.55
C ARG A 132 -29.23 30.82 13.69
N ILE A 133 -28.05 30.25 13.46
CA ILE A 133 -27.00 30.15 14.49
C ILE A 133 -26.34 31.52 14.63
N GLU A 134 -26.71 32.25 15.67
CA GLU A 134 -26.20 33.59 16.00
C GLU A 134 -24.80 33.53 16.59
N ASP A 135 -24.52 32.49 17.41
CA ASP A 135 -23.26 32.42 18.16
C ASP A 135 -22.86 30.95 18.44
N ALA A 136 -21.82 30.46 17.78
CA ALA A 136 -21.34 29.08 17.91
C ALA A 136 -20.11 28.99 18.84
N TYR A 137 -20.21 28.24 19.94
CA TYR A 137 -19.09 27.98 20.87
C TYR A 137 -18.68 26.50 20.81
N GLY A 138 -17.51 26.24 20.20
CA GLY A 138 -17.03 24.90 19.87
C GLY A 138 -15.59 24.88 19.34
N PHE A 139 -15.35 24.15 18.25
CA PHE A 139 -14.06 24.07 17.57
C PHE A 139 -14.14 24.76 16.22
N ASN A 140 -13.31 25.77 16.02
CA ASN A 140 -13.15 26.47 14.77
C ASN A 140 -12.12 25.73 13.88
N LEU A 141 -12.57 25.36 12.68
CA LEU A 141 -11.81 24.64 11.65
C LEU A 141 -11.13 25.58 10.63
N ALA A 142 -11.28 26.90 10.75
CA ALA A 142 -10.63 27.89 9.89
C ALA A 142 -9.10 27.72 9.73
N PRO A 143 -8.33 27.20 10.72
CA PRO A 143 -6.91 26.92 10.51
C PRO A 143 -6.64 25.89 9.39
N LEU A 144 -7.59 24.98 9.11
CA LEU A 144 -7.45 24.01 8.03
C LEU A 144 -7.50 24.65 6.65
N VAL A 145 -8.27 25.73 6.50
CA VAL A 145 -8.38 26.48 5.24
C VAL A 145 -7.17 27.39 5.07
N SER A 146 -6.88 28.22 6.08
CA SER A 146 -5.77 29.19 6.05
C SER A 146 -4.40 28.53 5.87
N ARG A 147 -4.18 27.34 6.47
CA ARG A 147 -2.90 26.61 6.42
C ARG A 147 -2.91 25.43 5.44
N ALA A 148 -3.92 25.33 4.57
CA ALA A 148 -4.02 24.22 3.62
C ALA A 148 -2.75 24.06 2.75
N ALA A 149 -2.21 25.18 2.25
CA ALA A 149 -0.98 25.18 1.45
C ALA A 149 0.25 24.72 2.25
N GLU A 150 0.36 25.13 3.53
CA GLU A 150 1.44 24.70 4.42
C GLU A 150 1.37 23.18 4.67
N PHE A 151 0.19 22.64 4.97
CA PHE A 151 0.01 21.21 5.17
C PHE A 151 0.32 20.40 3.90
N ALA A 152 -0.11 20.89 2.74
CA ALA A 152 0.20 20.27 1.45
C ALA A 152 1.70 20.25 1.16
N ALA A 153 2.42 21.35 1.43
CA ALA A 153 3.87 21.42 1.26
C ALA A 153 4.59 20.42 2.18
N LEU A 154 4.23 20.37 3.47
CA LEU A 154 4.79 19.41 4.42
C LEU A 154 4.51 17.96 4.01
N ALA A 155 3.30 17.66 3.53
CA ALA A 155 2.95 16.33 3.04
C ALA A 155 3.79 15.94 1.82
N GLN A 156 3.98 16.86 0.88
CA GLN A 156 4.82 16.65 -0.29
C GLN A 156 6.28 16.39 0.06
N GLU A 157 6.84 17.13 1.03
CA GLU A 157 8.20 16.90 1.53
C GLU A 157 8.35 15.50 2.13
N VAL A 158 7.43 15.11 3.02
CA VAL A 158 7.45 13.77 3.65
C VAL A 158 7.31 12.67 2.60
N ALA A 159 6.41 12.85 1.63
CA ALA A 159 6.25 11.91 0.53
C ALA A 159 7.50 11.83 -0.36
N ALA A 160 8.17 12.95 -0.62
CA ALA A 160 9.41 13.00 -1.39
C ALA A 160 10.56 12.28 -0.65
N GLU A 161 10.70 12.50 0.65
CA GLU A 161 11.69 11.82 1.50
C GLU A 161 11.48 10.30 1.51
N GLN A 162 10.24 9.85 1.69
CA GLN A 162 9.90 8.42 1.63
C GLN A 162 10.10 7.81 0.24
N ARG A 163 9.87 8.57 -0.84
CA ARG A 163 10.16 8.13 -2.21
C ARG A 163 11.67 7.96 -2.41
N ARG A 164 12.48 8.93 -2.00
CA ARG A 164 13.96 8.85 -2.08
C ARG A 164 14.49 7.64 -1.32
N TYR A 165 14.03 7.44 -0.09
CA TYR A 165 14.39 6.28 0.71
C TYR A 165 14.08 4.95 0.00
N ARG A 166 12.88 4.82 -0.59
CA ARG A 166 12.50 3.62 -1.35
C ARG A 166 13.38 3.40 -2.57
N LEU A 167 13.60 4.44 -3.39
CA LEU A 167 14.42 4.35 -4.59
C LEU A 167 15.86 3.92 -4.28
N VAL A 168 16.50 4.54 -3.28
CA VAL A 168 17.87 4.18 -2.86
C VAL A 168 17.92 2.75 -2.34
N LYS A 169 16.94 2.34 -1.52
CA LYS A 169 16.86 0.97 -1.01
C LYS A 169 16.68 -0.07 -2.12
N ASP A 170 15.81 0.22 -3.08
CA ASP A 170 15.52 -0.68 -4.20
C ASP A 170 16.77 -0.82 -5.08
N ARG A 171 17.45 0.30 -5.38
CA ARG A 171 18.72 0.30 -6.11
C ARG A 171 19.80 -0.47 -5.38
N LEU A 172 19.97 -0.26 -4.07
CA LEU A 172 20.93 -1.02 -3.25
C LEU A 172 20.63 -2.52 -3.29
N THR A 173 19.34 -2.90 -3.26
CA THR A 173 18.92 -4.30 -3.33
C THR A 173 19.30 -4.93 -4.67
N ILE A 174 19.09 -4.21 -5.77
CA ILE A 174 19.43 -4.64 -7.13
C ILE A 174 20.95 -4.79 -7.27
N VAL A 175 21.72 -3.73 -6.99
CA VAL A 175 23.18 -3.74 -7.13
C VAL A 175 23.79 -4.84 -6.27
N ARG A 176 23.35 -5.00 -5.02
CA ARG A 176 23.82 -6.10 -4.14
C ARG A 176 23.57 -7.48 -4.74
N ARG A 177 22.38 -7.70 -5.30
CA ARG A 177 22.04 -8.99 -5.95
C ARG A 177 22.94 -9.22 -7.16
N ASP A 178 23.16 -8.19 -7.96
CA ASP A 178 23.91 -8.29 -9.20
C ASP A 178 25.40 -8.52 -8.91
N VAL A 179 26.01 -7.79 -7.97
CA VAL A 179 27.38 -8.04 -7.47
C VAL A 179 27.56 -9.49 -7.04
N ARG A 180 26.65 -10.01 -6.20
CA ARG A 180 26.70 -11.41 -5.73
C ARG A 180 26.69 -12.41 -6.90
N LYS A 181 25.84 -12.17 -7.91
CA LYS A 181 25.78 -13.03 -9.10
C LYS A 181 27.05 -12.94 -9.93
N LEU A 182 27.58 -11.74 -10.16
CA LEU A 182 28.79 -11.55 -10.95
C LEU A 182 30.02 -12.19 -10.28
N ILE A 183 30.16 -12.05 -8.95
CA ILE A 183 31.21 -12.77 -8.19
C ILE A 183 31.05 -14.29 -8.34
N THR A 184 29.82 -14.80 -8.25
CA THR A 184 29.55 -16.23 -8.42
C THR A 184 29.97 -16.70 -9.81
N VAL A 185 29.64 -15.96 -10.87
CA VAL A 185 30.04 -16.26 -12.25
C VAL A 185 31.56 -16.24 -12.39
N GLY A 186 32.24 -15.21 -11.86
CA GLY A 186 33.70 -15.10 -11.91
C GLY A 186 34.41 -16.30 -11.28
N LEU A 187 33.91 -16.77 -10.13
CA LEU A 187 34.42 -17.95 -9.43
C LEU A 187 34.12 -19.26 -10.18
N THR A 188 32.90 -19.45 -10.70
CA THR A 188 32.52 -20.71 -11.37
C THR A 188 33.18 -20.88 -12.73
N GLU A 189 33.33 -19.79 -13.48
CA GLU A 189 33.94 -19.77 -14.81
C GLU A 189 35.48 -19.68 -14.75
N GLY A 190 36.05 -19.58 -13.54
CA GLY A 190 37.50 -19.49 -13.31
C GLY A 190 38.15 -18.28 -13.99
N VAL A 191 37.46 -17.13 -14.01
CA VAL A 191 37.96 -15.91 -14.65
C VAL A 191 39.18 -15.40 -13.88
N ALA A 192 40.21 -14.94 -14.59
CA ALA A 192 41.36 -14.32 -13.94
C ALA A 192 40.94 -13.04 -13.20
N GLY A 193 41.25 -12.96 -11.91
CA GLY A 193 40.87 -11.83 -11.07
C GLY A 193 40.89 -12.19 -9.59
N ASP A 194 41.01 -11.17 -8.73
CA ASP A 194 40.96 -11.35 -7.27
C ASP A 194 39.51 -11.44 -6.75
N TRP A 195 38.83 -12.53 -7.13
CA TRP A 195 37.45 -12.79 -6.74
C TRP A 195 37.26 -12.99 -5.23
N HIS A 196 38.32 -13.42 -4.53
CA HIS A 196 38.28 -13.61 -3.08
C HIS A 196 38.28 -12.24 -2.38
N ALA A 197 39.10 -11.29 -2.81
CA ALA A 197 39.05 -9.92 -2.28
C ALA A 197 37.70 -9.25 -2.57
N ALA A 198 37.10 -9.48 -3.75
CA ALA A 198 35.78 -8.95 -4.08
C ALA A 198 34.67 -9.55 -3.19
N GLU A 199 34.74 -10.86 -2.88
CA GLU A 199 33.81 -11.53 -1.97
C GLU A 199 33.96 -11.02 -0.52
N ASP A 200 35.20 -10.85 -0.05
CA ASP A 200 35.47 -10.29 1.28
C ASP A 200 34.94 -8.86 1.42
N ALA A 201 35.15 -8.02 0.39
CA ALA A 201 34.60 -6.67 0.32
C ALA A 201 33.06 -6.69 0.37
N PHE A 202 32.42 -7.58 -0.40
CA PHE A 202 30.97 -7.75 -0.37
C PHE A 202 30.45 -8.12 1.02
N ILE A 203 31.07 -9.11 1.67
CA ILE A 203 30.68 -9.58 3.00
C ILE A 203 30.83 -8.44 4.02
N ASN A 204 31.90 -7.67 3.95
CA ASN A 204 32.12 -6.51 4.83
C ASN A 204 31.02 -5.45 4.67
N ILE A 205 30.72 -5.04 3.43
CA ILE A 205 29.68 -4.03 3.17
C ILE A 205 28.32 -4.51 3.70
N VAL A 206 27.92 -5.75 3.40
CA VAL A 206 26.64 -6.30 3.87
C VAL A 206 26.61 -6.47 5.39
N GLY A 207 27.74 -6.84 6.00
CA GLY A 207 27.87 -6.98 7.45
C GLY A 207 27.66 -5.67 8.23
N ARG A 208 27.87 -4.52 7.59
CA ARG A 208 27.67 -3.18 8.18
C ARG A 208 26.21 -2.69 8.11
N PHE A 209 25.31 -3.42 7.46
CA PHE A 209 23.91 -2.97 7.30
C PHE A 209 23.16 -2.89 8.63
N LYS A 210 22.69 -1.69 8.95
CA LYS A 210 21.89 -1.44 10.16
C LYS A 210 20.49 -2.04 10.03
N ARG A 211 19.92 -2.48 11.16
CA ARG A 211 18.53 -2.98 11.23
C ARG A 211 17.48 -1.91 10.92
N ARG A 212 17.79 -0.64 11.19
CA ARG A 212 16.96 0.53 10.87
C ARG A 212 17.85 1.60 10.23
N PRO A 213 18.17 1.46 8.94
CA PRO A 213 19.07 2.39 8.28
C PRO A 213 18.37 3.73 8.04
N THR A 214 19.12 4.82 8.17
CA THR A 214 18.70 6.14 7.71
C THR A 214 18.92 6.27 6.20
N LEU A 215 18.42 7.34 5.57
CA LEU A 215 18.67 7.59 4.14
C LEU A 215 20.18 7.68 3.86
N GLY A 216 20.93 8.42 4.67
CA GLY A 216 22.39 8.55 4.50
C GLY A 216 23.14 7.24 4.68
N ASP A 217 22.68 6.35 5.58
CA ASP A 217 23.25 5.01 5.71
C ASP A 217 23.05 4.18 4.43
N LEU A 218 21.87 4.30 3.79
CA LEU A 218 21.57 3.59 2.55
C LEU A 218 22.35 4.17 1.36
N GLU A 219 22.49 5.49 1.28
CA GLU A 219 23.26 6.16 0.23
C GLU A 219 24.74 5.76 0.31
N SER A 220 25.34 5.84 1.50
CA SER A 220 26.72 5.38 1.71
C SER A 220 26.92 3.89 1.38
N SER A 221 25.96 3.04 1.79
CA SER A 221 26.02 1.60 1.45
C SER A 221 25.87 1.35 -0.05
N LEU A 222 25.06 2.15 -0.74
CA LEU A 222 24.85 2.07 -2.19
C LEU A 222 26.09 2.50 -2.96
N ASP A 223 26.75 3.57 -2.54
CA ASP A 223 27.98 4.05 -3.18
C ASP A 223 29.08 2.99 -3.08
N GLU A 224 29.31 2.44 -1.89
CA GLU A 224 30.28 1.34 -1.69
C GLU A 224 29.94 0.10 -2.54
N MET A 225 28.65 -0.29 -2.58
CA MET A 225 28.21 -1.45 -3.37
C MET A 225 28.33 -1.19 -4.88
N THR A 226 28.15 0.05 -5.32
CA THR A 226 28.28 0.43 -6.73
C THR A 226 29.74 0.40 -7.17
N LEU A 227 30.68 0.86 -6.33
CA LEU A 227 32.11 0.72 -6.58
C LEU A 227 32.53 -0.75 -6.71
N LEU A 228 32.02 -1.61 -5.82
CA LEU A 228 32.27 -3.05 -5.90
C LEU A 228 31.67 -3.67 -7.17
N HIS A 229 30.50 -3.21 -7.60
CA HIS A 229 29.89 -3.61 -8.86
C HIS A 229 30.77 -3.24 -10.05
N GLU A 230 31.28 -2.01 -10.12
CA GLU A 230 32.17 -1.56 -11.17
C GLU A 230 33.48 -2.36 -11.21
N GLU A 231 34.08 -2.66 -10.05
CA GLU A 231 35.27 -3.50 -9.95
C GLU A 231 35.03 -4.90 -10.53
N VAL A 232 33.98 -5.56 -10.05
CA VAL A 232 33.61 -6.91 -10.46
C VAL A 232 33.24 -6.97 -11.95
N SER A 233 32.52 -5.97 -12.46
CA SER A 233 32.21 -5.86 -13.90
C SER A 233 33.49 -5.73 -14.73
N ARG A 234 34.43 -4.87 -14.32
CA ARG A 234 35.71 -4.67 -15.04
C ARG A 234 36.54 -5.95 -15.10
N MET A 235 36.57 -6.71 -14.00
CA MET A 235 37.25 -8.01 -13.96
C MET A 235 36.66 -9.02 -14.96
N LEU A 236 35.36 -8.98 -15.23
CA LEU A 236 34.72 -9.81 -16.26
C LEU A 236 35.02 -9.31 -17.69
N GLU A 237 34.99 -7.99 -17.90
CA GLU A 237 35.23 -7.37 -19.21
C GLU A 237 36.67 -7.58 -19.71
N THR A 238 37.65 -7.59 -18.80
CA THR A 238 39.08 -7.80 -19.13
C THR A 238 39.33 -9.14 -19.88
N ARG A 239 38.44 -10.13 -19.72
CA ARG A 239 38.49 -11.42 -20.43
C ARG A 239 37.98 -11.33 -21.88
N GLU A 240 37.00 -10.47 -22.17
CA GLU A 240 36.48 -10.31 -23.53
C GLU A 240 37.49 -9.61 -24.44
N GLU A 241 38.29 -8.69 -23.90
CA GLU A 241 39.36 -8.02 -24.64
C GLU A 241 40.55 -8.96 -24.88
N SER A 242 40.93 -9.80 -23.91
CA SER A 242 42.05 -10.74 -24.08
C SER A 242 41.74 -11.90 -25.04
N LYS A 243 40.46 -12.30 -25.19
CA LYS A 243 40.03 -13.36 -26.12
C LYS A 243 39.94 -12.91 -27.59
N LYS A 244 40.00 -11.61 -27.89
CA LYS A 244 39.94 -11.08 -29.28
C LYS A 244 41.29 -11.08 -30.02
N THR A 245 42.32 -11.76 -29.50
CA THR A 245 43.68 -11.75 -30.09
C THR A 245 44.11 -13.09 -30.72
N ASP A 246 43.22 -14.08 -30.85
CA ASP A 246 43.50 -15.29 -31.61
C ASP A 246 42.84 -15.20 -32.99
N GLY A 247 43.68 -14.97 -34.01
CA GLY A 247 43.28 -15.06 -35.39
C GLY A 247 42.87 -16.50 -35.71
N ASN A 248 41.60 -16.67 -36.09
CA ASN A 248 41.24 -17.73 -37.01
C ASN A 248 40.29 -17.19 -38.07
N ASP A 249 40.78 -17.40 -39.28
CA ASP A 249 40.19 -17.06 -40.56
C ASP A 249 38.92 -17.90 -40.82
N ILE A 250 38.15 -17.47 -41.83
CA ILE A 250 36.97 -18.12 -42.43
C ILE A 250 35.61 -17.51 -42.03
N ALA A 251 35.35 -16.40 -42.73
CA ALA A 251 34.17 -16.09 -43.54
C ALA A 251 32.79 -16.68 -43.17
N SER A 252 31.87 -15.80 -42.76
CA SER A 252 30.51 -15.70 -43.32
C SER A 252 29.97 -14.30 -43.07
N GLY A 253 29.77 -13.55 -44.15
CA GLY A 253 29.45 -12.13 -44.17
C GLY A 253 28.00 -11.77 -43.79
N CYS A 254 27.81 -10.46 -43.63
CA CYS A 254 26.63 -9.76 -43.16
C CYS A 254 25.31 -10.20 -43.81
N HIS A 255 24.28 -10.35 -42.97
CA HIS A 255 22.92 -10.04 -43.37
C HIS A 255 22.30 -9.06 -42.38
N ILE A 256 22.40 -7.76 -42.74
CA ILE A 256 21.44 -6.76 -42.31
C ILE A 256 20.30 -6.83 -43.33
N GLN A 257 19.07 -7.12 -42.90
CA GLN A 257 17.90 -6.51 -43.50
C GLN A 257 16.80 -6.29 -42.46
N ASN A 258 16.51 -5.01 -42.25
CA ASN A 258 15.28 -4.50 -41.69
C ASN A 258 14.17 -4.55 -42.74
N SER A 259 12.94 -4.73 -42.23
CA SER A 259 11.65 -4.22 -42.73
C SER A 259 11.17 -4.61 -44.13
N ASN A 260 10.23 -5.56 -44.20
CA ASN A 260 8.78 -5.30 -44.41
C ASN A 260 8.05 -6.59 -44.81
N THR A 261 7.00 -6.97 -44.08
CA THR A 261 5.81 -7.62 -44.66
C THR A 261 4.61 -7.32 -43.77
N ASP A 262 3.56 -6.93 -44.46
CA ASP A 262 2.40 -6.17 -44.03
C ASP A 262 1.50 -6.83 -42.98
N SER A 263 0.87 -5.91 -42.26
CA SER A 263 -0.34 -6.02 -41.48
C SER A 263 -1.47 -6.81 -42.16
N ILE A 264 -2.16 -7.66 -41.40
CA ILE A 264 -3.64 -7.61 -41.35
C ILE A 264 -4.08 -7.63 -39.88
N HIS A 265 -4.89 -6.62 -39.58
CA HIS A 265 -5.56 -6.34 -38.31
C HIS A 265 -6.51 -7.46 -37.88
N GLU A 266 -6.44 -7.86 -36.61
CA GLU A 266 -7.65 -8.01 -35.80
C GLU A 266 -7.44 -7.31 -34.46
N LEU A 267 -8.36 -6.39 -34.19
CA LEU A 267 -8.42 -5.55 -33.00
C LEU A 267 -9.06 -6.35 -31.86
N GLU A 268 -8.33 -6.55 -30.76
CA GLU A 268 -8.93 -6.75 -29.44
C GLU A 268 -8.50 -5.64 -28.47
N PRO A 269 -9.39 -5.19 -27.57
CA PRO A 269 -9.16 -4.01 -26.74
C PRO A 269 -8.07 -4.26 -25.69
N ARG A 270 -6.96 -3.54 -25.82
CA ARG A 270 -5.91 -3.42 -24.80
C ARG A 270 -6.47 -2.70 -23.57
N PHE A 271 -6.35 -3.33 -22.40
CA PHE A 271 -5.93 -2.61 -21.20
C PHE A 271 -4.69 -3.30 -20.62
N GLU A 272 -3.71 -2.46 -20.35
CA GLU A 272 -2.30 -2.76 -20.29
C GLU A 272 -1.92 -3.76 -19.19
N LYS A 273 -1.12 -4.75 -19.59
CA LYS A 273 -0.15 -5.39 -18.71
C LYS A 273 1.12 -5.58 -19.50
N LYS A 274 2.23 -5.14 -18.89
CA LYS A 274 3.56 -5.80 -18.91
C LYS A 274 4.52 -4.95 -18.03
N PRO A 275 5.67 -5.48 -17.59
CA PRO A 275 5.81 -6.71 -16.79
C PRO A 275 6.98 -6.67 -15.78
N GLY A 276 7.04 -7.70 -14.92
CA GLY A 276 8.30 -8.31 -14.47
C GLY A 276 8.46 -8.37 -12.94
N GLU A 277 8.27 -9.52 -12.30
CA GLU A 277 9.28 -10.60 -12.12
C GLU A 277 10.43 -10.23 -11.14
N ARG A 278 10.29 -10.71 -9.89
CA ARG A 278 11.19 -11.55 -9.03
C ARG A 278 12.73 -11.36 -9.05
N PRO A 279 13.53 -11.87 -8.06
CA PRO A 279 13.26 -12.88 -7.00
C PRO A 279 13.88 -12.61 -5.58
N GLU A 280 13.63 -13.57 -4.67
CA GLU A 280 14.16 -13.93 -3.32
C GLU A 280 15.72 -13.89 -3.09
N PRO A 281 16.34 -14.13 -1.88
CA PRO A 281 15.85 -14.82 -0.67
C PRO A 281 16.28 -14.32 0.75
N ASN A 282 15.67 -14.95 1.75
CA ASN A 282 16.10 -15.20 3.15
C ASN A 282 16.23 -14.06 4.17
N SER A 283 15.22 -13.97 5.06
CA SER A 283 15.39 -14.11 6.52
C SER A 283 14.02 -14.15 7.22
N ARG A 284 13.71 -15.26 7.89
CA ARG A 284 12.49 -15.46 8.69
C ARG A 284 12.30 -14.32 9.71
N PRO A 285 11.07 -13.82 9.86
CA PRO A 285 10.54 -13.77 11.23
C PRO A 285 9.05 -14.16 11.31
N LYS A 286 8.78 -15.10 12.21
CA LYS A 286 7.59 -15.19 13.07
C LYS A 286 6.23 -15.35 12.38
N LEU A 287 5.74 -16.59 12.44
CA LEU A 287 4.35 -16.98 12.70
C LEU A 287 3.38 -15.80 12.83
N LYS A 288 2.60 -15.57 11.78
CA LYS A 288 1.25 -15.04 11.89
C LYS A 288 0.32 -16.05 11.23
N ASP A 289 -0.23 -16.92 12.07
CA ASP A 289 -1.50 -17.59 11.80
C ASP A 289 -2.54 -16.50 11.53
N GLU A 290 -2.84 -16.25 10.27
CA GLU A 290 -4.17 -15.79 9.86
C GLU A 290 -4.34 -16.14 8.37
N PRO A 291 -5.18 -17.14 8.05
CA PRO A 291 -5.31 -17.61 6.68
C PRO A 291 -5.95 -16.50 5.82
N GLN A 292 -5.51 -16.38 4.55
CA GLN A 292 -6.22 -15.64 3.50
C GLN A 292 -7.57 -16.33 3.18
N THR A 293 -8.42 -16.50 4.19
CA THR A 293 -9.68 -17.22 4.07
C THR A 293 -10.73 -16.24 3.57
N PHE A 294 -10.89 -16.20 2.25
CA PHE A 294 -12.15 -15.73 1.66
C PHE A 294 -13.29 -16.46 2.38
N PRO A 295 -14.36 -15.77 2.80
CA PRO A 295 -15.49 -16.45 3.46
C PRO A 295 -15.97 -17.62 2.61
N LEU A 296 -16.27 -18.77 3.23
CA LEU A 296 -16.73 -19.97 2.50
C LEU A 296 -17.93 -19.64 1.59
N SER A 297 -18.85 -18.81 2.07
CA SER A 297 -19.99 -18.32 1.31
C SER A 297 -19.60 -17.57 0.02
N MET A 298 -18.48 -16.85 0.03
CA MET A 298 -17.95 -16.16 -1.15
C MET A 298 -17.38 -17.14 -2.17
N VAL A 299 -16.67 -18.17 -1.70
CA VAL A 299 -16.10 -19.23 -2.55
C VAL A 299 -17.22 -20.03 -3.21
N LEU A 300 -18.23 -20.44 -2.45
CA LEU A 300 -19.37 -21.20 -2.97
C LEU A 300 -20.23 -20.39 -3.95
N ARG A 301 -20.32 -19.07 -3.76
CA ARG A 301 -20.99 -18.18 -4.74
C ARG A 301 -20.18 -18.01 -6.03
N ALA A 302 -18.85 -18.06 -5.93
CA ALA A 302 -17.96 -18.00 -7.09
C ALA A 302 -17.90 -19.33 -7.85
N CYS A 303 -18.00 -20.44 -7.13
CA CYS A 303 -17.88 -21.80 -7.68
C CYS A 303 -19.10 -22.65 -7.25
N PRO A 304 -20.31 -22.40 -7.78
CA PRO A 304 -21.50 -23.17 -7.42
C PRO A 304 -21.38 -24.67 -7.74
N GLU A 305 -20.68 -25.04 -8.82
CA GLU A 305 -20.63 -26.43 -9.30
C GLU A 305 -19.90 -27.38 -8.34
N ILE A 306 -19.01 -26.85 -7.49
CA ILE A 306 -18.33 -27.65 -6.48
C ILE A 306 -19.28 -28.16 -5.38
N GLY A 307 -20.44 -27.50 -5.19
CA GLY A 307 -21.44 -27.87 -4.20
C GLY A 307 -21.98 -29.29 -4.39
N ASN A 308 -22.03 -29.76 -5.64
CA ASN A 308 -22.50 -31.10 -6.02
C ASN A 308 -21.67 -32.24 -5.40
N PHE A 309 -20.44 -31.96 -4.96
CA PHE A 309 -19.56 -32.94 -4.33
C PHE A 309 -19.65 -32.96 -2.79
N GLY A 310 -20.45 -32.09 -2.20
CA GLY A 310 -20.70 -32.06 -0.76
C GLY A 310 -21.73 -33.11 -0.31
N PRO A 311 -21.72 -33.51 0.98
CA PRO A 311 -22.72 -34.43 1.53
C PRO A 311 -24.12 -33.80 1.43
N GLY A 312 -25.01 -34.42 0.66
CA GLY A 312 -26.35 -33.89 0.38
C GLY A 312 -26.39 -32.77 -0.66
N GLY A 313 -25.36 -32.65 -1.53
CA GLY A 313 -25.33 -31.68 -2.62
C GLY A 313 -25.08 -30.23 -2.18
N SER A 314 -24.57 -30.04 -0.97
CA SER A 314 -24.19 -28.72 -0.45
C SER A 314 -22.97 -28.81 0.46
N ILE A 315 -22.27 -27.68 0.62
CA ILE A 315 -21.06 -27.57 1.45
C ILE A 315 -21.32 -26.53 2.53
N GLY A 316 -21.36 -26.97 3.79
CA GLY A 316 -21.64 -26.12 4.95
C GLY A 316 -20.38 -25.66 5.72
N ASN A 317 -19.24 -26.33 5.52
CA ASN A 317 -18.00 -26.00 6.22
C ASN A 317 -16.74 -26.27 5.37
N TRP A 318 -15.59 -25.75 5.84
CA TRP A 318 -14.30 -25.90 5.14
C TRP A 318 -13.84 -27.34 4.99
N ARG A 319 -14.16 -28.22 5.95
CA ARG A 319 -13.78 -29.63 5.88
C ARG A 319 -14.51 -30.33 4.74
N GLU A 320 -15.79 -30.01 4.56
CA GLU A 320 -16.59 -30.48 3.42
C GLU A 320 -16.07 -29.93 2.09
N LEU A 321 -15.63 -28.66 2.03
CA LEU A 321 -15.01 -28.11 0.81
C LEU A 321 -13.71 -28.84 0.45
N MET A 322 -12.86 -29.13 1.45
CA MET A 322 -11.62 -29.87 1.21
C MET A 322 -11.89 -31.30 0.73
N ALA A 323 -12.90 -31.97 1.30
CA ALA A 323 -13.33 -33.30 0.84
C ALA A 323 -13.90 -33.25 -0.59
N ALA A 324 -14.74 -32.26 -0.89
CA ALA A 324 -15.30 -32.01 -2.22
C ALA A 324 -14.20 -31.76 -3.26
N ALA A 325 -13.16 -30.99 -2.91
CA ALA A 325 -12.01 -30.75 -3.78
C ALA A 325 -11.22 -32.04 -4.09
N VAL A 326 -11.08 -32.95 -3.13
CA VAL A 326 -10.45 -34.26 -3.35
C VAL A 326 -11.26 -35.14 -4.31
N THR A 327 -12.58 -35.02 -4.31
CA THR A 327 -13.43 -35.72 -5.29
C THR A 327 -13.34 -35.04 -6.67
N ALA A 328 -13.44 -33.70 -6.72
CA ALA A 328 -13.38 -32.91 -7.95
C ALA A 328 -12.03 -32.99 -8.65
N ARG A 329 -10.91 -33.17 -7.93
CA ARG A 329 -9.60 -33.36 -8.58
C ARG A 329 -9.59 -34.62 -9.46
N SER A 330 -10.30 -35.66 -9.04
CA SER A 330 -10.35 -36.95 -9.74
C SER A 330 -11.16 -36.83 -11.02
N THR A 331 -12.26 -36.07 -11.00
CA THR A 331 -13.07 -35.77 -12.19
C THR A 331 -12.34 -34.86 -13.18
N LEU A 332 -11.43 -34.00 -12.69
CA LEU A 332 -10.57 -33.14 -13.50
C LEU A 332 -9.31 -33.82 -14.06
N GLY A 333 -9.06 -35.09 -13.72
CA GLY A 333 -7.82 -35.78 -14.14
C GLY A 333 -6.55 -35.21 -13.49
N VAL A 334 -6.67 -34.57 -12.32
CA VAL A 334 -5.53 -34.05 -11.55
C VAL A 334 -4.95 -35.18 -10.71
N SER A 335 -3.65 -35.47 -10.89
CA SER A 335 -2.97 -36.53 -10.14
C SER A 335 -2.93 -36.22 -8.64
N PRO A 336 -2.99 -37.24 -7.75
CA PRO A 336 -2.85 -37.05 -6.30
C PRO A 336 -1.59 -36.24 -5.94
N SER A 337 -0.46 -36.58 -6.57
CA SER A 337 0.83 -35.91 -6.38
C SER A 337 0.80 -34.41 -6.69
N ALA A 338 0.07 -33.98 -7.73
CA ALA A 338 -0.03 -32.57 -8.09
C ALA A 338 -0.88 -31.79 -7.08
N TYR A 339 -1.89 -32.44 -6.51
CA TYR A 339 -2.74 -31.84 -5.48
C TYR A 339 -2.04 -31.79 -4.11
N GLU A 340 -1.29 -32.83 -3.75
CA GLU A 340 -0.44 -32.86 -2.55
C GLU A 340 0.62 -31.75 -2.60
N GLU A 341 1.34 -31.64 -3.72
CA GLU A 341 2.31 -30.58 -3.95
C GLU A 341 1.67 -29.18 -3.86
N ALA A 342 0.44 -29.01 -4.38
CA ALA A 342 -0.30 -27.77 -4.21
C ALA A 342 -0.61 -27.51 -2.73
N CYS A 343 -1.11 -28.49 -1.99
CA CYS A 343 -1.43 -28.36 -0.56
C CYS A 343 -0.20 -28.00 0.28
N GLU A 344 0.96 -28.57 -0.02
CA GLU A 344 2.23 -28.26 0.67
C GLU A 344 2.67 -26.81 0.44
N VAL A 345 2.48 -26.30 -0.78
CA VAL A 345 2.97 -24.97 -1.17
C VAL A 345 2.02 -23.84 -0.79
N MET A 346 0.71 -23.98 -1.09
CA MET A 346 -0.27 -22.89 -0.89
C MET A 346 -1.18 -23.12 0.33
N GLY A 347 -1.13 -24.29 0.96
CA GLY A 347 -1.99 -24.67 2.07
C GLY A 347 -3.27 -25.38 1.60
N GLN A 348 -3.82 -26.25 2.45
CA GLN A 348 -4.95 -27.13 2.14
C GLN A 348 -6.21 -26.36 1.69
N ALA A 349 -6.57 -25.30 2.41
CA ALA A 349 -7.74 -24.49 2.08
C ALA A 349 -7.58 -23.75 0.74
N ALA A 350 -6.40 -23.20 0.46
CA ALA A 350 -6.12 -22.51 -0.80
C ALA A 350 -6.09 -23.47 -1.99
N ALA A 351 -5.51 -24.66 -1.83
CA ALA A 351 -5.54 -25.72 -2.84
C ALA A 351 -6.97 -26.19 -3.14
N ALA A 352 -7.82 -26.32 -2.11
CA ALA A 352 -9.23 -26.67 -2.28
C ALA A 352 -9.99 -25.59 -3.07
N ILE A 353 -9.76 -24.30 -2.77
CA ILE A 353 -10.35 -23.18 -3.54
C ILE A 353 -9.85 -23.19 -4.99
N ALA A 354 -8.56 -23.46 -5.22
CA ALA A 354 -8.01 -23.52 -6.57
C ALA A 354 -8.67 -24.64 -7.39
N ILE A 355 -8.84 -25.84 -6.82
CA ILE A 355 -9.57 -26.93 -7.47
C ILE A 355 -11.01 -26.54 -7.77
N ALA A 356 -11.73 -25.91 -6.83
CA ALA A 356 -13.09 -25.45 -7.06
C ALA A 356 -13.17 -24.45 -8.23
N CYS A 357 -12.24 -23.50 -8.31
CA CYS A 357 -12.18 -22.53 -9.41
C CYS A 357 -11.82 -23.17 -10.76
N ILE A 358 -10.97 -24.20 -10.75
CA ILE A 358 -10.61 -24.95 -11.97
C ILE A 358 -11.80 -25.77 -12.44
N TYR A 359 -12.54 -26.38 -11.52
CA TYR A 359 -13.73 -27.15 -11.82
C TYR A 359 -14.81 -26.28 -12.47
N GLU A 360 -15.08 -25.11 -11.90
CA GLU A 360 -16.02 -24.13 -12.43
C GLU A 360 -15.67 -23.69 -13.87
N ARG A 361 -14.39 -23.73 -14.24
CA ARG A 361 -13.89 -23.35 -15.57
C ARG A 361 -13.40 -24.53 -16.39
N ALA A 362 -13.78 -25.76 -16.05
CA ALA A 362 -13.23 -26.96 -16.69
C ALA A 362 -13.41 -26.94 -18.23
N GLY A 363 -14.51 -26.39 -18.73
CA GLY A 363 -14.77 -26.24 -20.18
C GLY A 363 -13.86 -25.24 -20.92
N HIS A 364 -13.07 -24.43 -20.20
CA HIS A 364 -12.14 -23.45 -20.76
C HIS A 364 -10.67 -23.78 -20.46
N ILE A 365 -10.38 -24.95 -19.88
CA ILE A 365 -9.04 -25.35 -19.46
C ILE A 365 -8.68 -26.67 -20.14
N ASN A 366 -7.67 -26.63 -21.02
CA ASN A 366 -7.22 -27.82 -21.77
C ASN A 366 -6.60 -28.91 -20.87
N SER A 367 -5.93 -28.53 -19.77
CA SER A 367 -5.34 -29.47 -18.81
C SER A 367 -5.41 -28.92 -17.40
N ALA A 368 -6.37 -29.41 -16.61
CA ALA A 368 -6.56 -28.99 -15.22
C ALA A 368 -5.34 -29.29 -14.34
N GLY A 369 -4.68 -30.45 -14.53
CA GLY A 369 -3.48 -30.82 -13.79
C GLY A 369 -2.26 -29.97 -14.15
N GLY A 370 -2.06 -29.65 -15.43
CA GLY A 370 -1.00 -28.73 -15.86
C GLY A 370 -1.21 -27.32 -15.33
N TYR A 371 -2.46 -26.84 -15.35
CA TYR A 371 -2.82 -25.54 -14.82
C TYR A 371 -2.62 -25.46 -13.30
N LEU A 372 -3.00 -26.49 -12.54
CA LEU A 372 -2.73 -26.54 -11.10
C LEU A 372 -1.22 -26.48 -10.81
N ARG A 373 -0.39 -27.19 -11.57
CA ARG A 373 1.08 -27.14 -11.40
C ARG A 373 1.66 -25.76 -11.69
N ASP A 374 1.15 -25.05 -12.70
CA ASP A 374 1.54 -23.66 -12.96
C ASP A 374 1.15 -22.72 -11.80
N LEU A 375 -0.05 -22.89 -11.25
CA LEU A 375 -0.49 -22.15 -10.05
C LEU A 375 0.40 -22.47 -8.83
N THR A 376 0.75 -23.74 -8.62
CA THR A 376 1.68 -24.18 -7.57
C THR A 376 3.07 -23.58 -7.77
N SER A 377 3.58 -23.53 -9.01
CA SER A 377 4.86 -22.88 -9.35
C SER A 377 4.83 -21.37 -9.09
N LYS A 378 3.73 -20.69 -9.42
CA LYS A 378 3.52 -19.28 -9.08
C LYS A 378 3.43 -19.05 -7.57
N ALA A 379 2.84 -19.97 -6.83
CA ALA A 379 2.74 -19.92 -5.37
C ALA A 379 4.11 -20.08 -4.70
N ARG A 380 4.94 -21.04 -5.15
CA ARG A 380 6.32 -21.23 -4.66
C ARG A 380 7.15 -19.96 -4.75
N ARG A 381 6.92 -19.19 -5.80
CA ARG A 381 7.68 -17.99 -6.09
C ARG A 381 6.92 -16.71 -5.65
N GLY A 382 5.86 -16.83 -4.84
CA GLY A 382 5.17 -15.70 -4.20
C GLY A 382 4.28 -14.80 -5.07
N GLU A 383 3.90 -15.21 -6.30
CA GLU A 383 3.01 -14.40 -7.18
C GLU A 383 1.60 -14.99 -7.30
N PHE A 384 1.26 -15.99 -6.50
CA PHE A 384 -0.07 -16.57 -6.52
C PHE A 384 -1.04 -15.75 -5.66
N SER A 385 -2.22 -15.48 -6.19
CA SER A 385 -3.33 -14.88 -5.45
C SER A 385 -4.64 -15.51 -5.89
N LEU A 386 -5.45 -15.97 -4.93
CA LEU A 386 -6.79 -16.54 -5.18
C LEU A 386 -7.83 -15.47 -5.53
N GLY A 387 -7.60 -14.22 -5.10
CA GLY A 387 -8.55 -13.12 -5.29
C GLY A 387 -8.94 -12.89 -6.75
N PRO A 388 -7.98 -12.67 -7.67
CA PRO A 388 -8.28 -12.49 -9.08
C PRO A 388 -9.07 -13.63 -9.72
N MET A 389 -8.81 -14.89 -9.31
CA MET A 389 -9.57 -16.06 -9.80
C MET A 389 -11.01 -16.03 -9.31
N LEU A 390 -11.22 -15.81 -8.01
CA LEU A 390 -12.57 -15.74 -7.43
C LEU A 390 -13.37 -14.54 -7.96
N PHE A 391 -12.75 -13.37 -8.10
CA PHE A 391 -13.44 -12.18 -8.62
C PHE A 391 -13.71 -12.24 -10.13
N ALA A 392 -12.92 -12.98 -10.90
CA ALA A 392 -13.25 -13.27 -12.30
C ALA A 392 -14.50 -14.14 -12.40
N LEU A 393 -14.58 -15.19 -11.59
CA LEU A 393 -15.74 -16.09 -11.53
C LEU A 393 -17.01 -15.42 -11.02
N LEU A 394 -16.92 -14.62 -9.94
CA LEU A 394 -18.05 -13.85 -9.43
C LEU A 394 -18.61 -12.86 -10.46
N ARG A 395 -17.75 -12.28 -11.31
CA ARG A 395 -18.20 -11.40 -12.41
C ARG A 395 -18.89 -12.18 -13.51
N ALA A 396 -18.35 -13.34 -13.90
CA ALA A 396 -18.98 -14.22 -14.89
C ALA A 396 -20.36 -14.71 -14.43
N ASN A 397 -20.48 -15.14 -13.17
CA ASN A 397 -21.74 -15.63 -12.60
C ASN A 397 -22.80 -14.52 -12.44
N ASN A 398 -22.39 -13.29 -12.13
CA ASN A 398 -23.32 -12.16 -12.08
C ASN A 398 -23.79 -11.71 -13.47
N GLN A 399 -23.02 -11.97 -14.53
CA GLN A 399 -23.43 -11.70 -15.91
C GLN A 399 -24.38 -12.77 -16.45
N SER A 400 -24.16 -14.05 -16.11
CA SER A 400 -25.09 -15.13 -16.48
C SER A 400 -26.46 -14.97 -15.79
N LEU A 401 -26.50 -14.61 -14.50
CA LEU A 401 -27.75 -14.33 -13.78
C LEU A 401 -28.56 -13.16 -14.37
N ARG A 402 -27.89 -12.16 -14.96
CA ARG A 402 -28.52 -11.03 -15.65
C ARG A 402 -28.98 -11.35 -17.08
N ALA A 403 -28.45 -12.41 -17.69
CA ALA A 403 -28.84 -12.84 -19.04
C ALA A 403 -30.00 -13.85 -19.02
N THR A 404 -30.27 -14.48 -17.87
CA THR A 404 -31.39 -15.42 -17.67
C THR A 404 -32.59 -14.81 -16.94
N SER A 405 -32.53 -13.52 -16.59
CA SER A 405 -33.64 -12.73 -16.05
C SER A 405 -34.19 -11.83 -17.14
#